data_AF-S0ITX6-F1
#
_entry.id   AF-S0ITX6-F1
#
_cell.length_a   1.000
_cell.length_b   1.000
_cell.length_c   1.000
_cell.angle_alpha   90.00
_cell.angle_beta   90.00
_cell.angle_gamma   90.00
#
_symmetry.space_group_name_H-M   'P 1'
#
loop_
_entity.id
_entity.type
_entity.pdbx_description
1 polymer ?
#
loop_
_entity_poly.entity_id
_entity_poly.type
_entity_poly.pdbx_seq_one_letter_code
_entity_poly.pdbx_strand_id
1 'polypeptide(L)'
;MEFDFIKEFYKKTGERNISWEIKALVTPEGNVYTLGSDSKLIGRIFELISYEIIKEIADENELLLLPSDRQTVYPDFTLMKDERDERKIAIDIKSTYRLSGEDRKSKLFNFTLGSYASFMRNGTKNIMFPYAQYAKHYVIAFIYTRNERASEGEKHHISELQTLQVPYKDVEVFVQEKYKISGEKPGSGNTENIGSYKTDKMDYLINGEGPFSVLGLEIFEEYWAGYPKYRAEKKNYTSLEEYFEWCERNGRDMTEAKKMYVYWKELHRTMK
;
A
#
# COMPACT_ATOMS: atom_id res chain seq x y z
N MET A 1 25.91 -0.89 7.80
CA MET A 1 25.08 -1.70 6.88
C MET A 1 23.85 -0.85 6.64
N GLU A 2 23.48 -0.59 5.39
CA GLU A 2 22.27 0.18 5.10
C GLU A 2 21.06 -0.63 5.61
N PHE A 3 20.19 0.04 6.36
CA PHE A 3 19.01 -0.53 6.98
C PHE A 3 18.04 -1.09 5.92
N ASP A 4 17.76 -2.40 5.98
CA ASP A 4 16.77 -3.05 5.10
C ASP A 4 15.44 -3.22 5.85
N PHE A 5 14.53 -2.28 5.63
CA PHE A 5 13.22 -2.26 6.28
C PHE A 5 12.40 -3.53 6.03
N ILE A 6 12.45 -4.08 4.81
CA ILE A 6 11.66 -5.26 4.44
C ILE A 6 12.13 -6.47 5.25
N LYS A 7 13.46 -6.68 5.29
CA LYS A 7 14.06 -7.79 6.03
C LYS A 7 13.79 -7.68 7.53
N GLU A 8 13.94 -6.49 8.12
CA GLU A 8 13.67 -6.28 9.54
C GLU A 8 12.18 -6.49 9.86
N PHE A 9 11.26 -6.03 9.01
CA PHE A 9 9.83 -6.29 9.20
C PHE A 9 9.49 -7.78 9.24
N TYR A 10 10.00 -8.56 8.28
CA TYR A 10 9.78 -10.01 8.28
C TYR A 10 10.43 -10.73 9.47
N LYS A 11 11.62 -10.30 9.88
CA LYS A 11 12.28 -10.82 11.08
C LYS A 11 11.41 -10.57 12.33
N LYS A 12 10.97 -9.33 12.55
CA LYS A 12 10.17 -8.95 13.73
C LYS A 12 8.81 -9.63 13.78
N THR A 13 8.10 -9.67 12.66
CA THR A 13 6.81 -10.37 12.58
C THR A 13 6.95 -11.87 12.85
N GLY A 14 8.03 -12.51 12.37
CA GLY A 14 8.33 -13.92 12.63
C GLY A 14 8.72 -14.21 14.08
N GLU A 15 9.59 -13.39 14.69
CA GLU A 15 10.05 -13.56 16.08
C GLU A 15 8.91 -13.38 17.10
N ARG A 16 7.95 -12.48 16.81
CA ARG A 16 6.87 -12.12 17.74
C ARG A 16 5.62 -12.98 17.61
N ASN A 17 5.50 -13.79 16.56
CA ASN A 17 4.28 -14.56 16.23
C ASN A 17 3.02 -13.68 16.33
N ILE A 18 3.04 -12.53 15.65
CA ILE A 18 2.01 -11.50 15.75
C ILE A 18 0.64 -12.06 15.35
N SER A 19 -0.35 -11.90 16.23
CA SER A 19 -1.74 -12.09 15.85
C SER A 19 -2.26 -10.81 15.22
N TRP A 20 -2.66 -10.90 13.95
CA TRP A 20 -3.35 -9.81 13.26
C TRP A 20 -4.84 -9.75 13.57
N GLU A 21 -5.36 -10.70 14.36
CA GLU A 21 -6.79 -10.83 14.66
C GLU A 21 -7.21 -9.98 15.87
N ILE A 22 -8.17 -9.09 15.65
CA ILE A 22 -8.83 -8.31 16.70
C ILE A 22 -10.33 -8.55 16.62
N LYS A 23 -10.92 -8.95 17.75
CA LYS A 23 -12.34 -9.32 17.86
C LYS A 23 -13.23 -8.19 18.39
N ALA A 24 -12.68 -7.35 19.27
CA ALA A 24 -13.47 -6.35 20.00
C ALA A 24 -12.61 -5.19 20.53
N LEU A 25 -13.25 -4.05 20.80
CA LEU A 25 -12.70 -2.98 21.63
C LEU A 25 -13.03 -3.23 23.10
N VAL A 26 -12.09 -2.99 24.02
CA VAL A 26 -12.30 -3.18 25.46
C VAL A 26 -12.50 -1.84 26.17
N THR A 27 -13.40 -1.78 27.15
CA THR A 27 -13.54 -0.63 28.06
C THR A 27 -12.92 -0.91 29.43
N PRO A 28 -12.56 0.12 30.21
CA PRO A 28 -11.97 -0.06 31.55
C PRO A 28 -12.83 -0.88 32.51
N GLU A 29 -14.15 -0.89 32.31
CA GLU A 29 -15.11 -1.64 33.13
C GLU A 29 -15.21 -3.13 32.75
N GLY A 30 -14.36 -3.61 31.84
CA GLY A 30 -14.37 -5.02 31.40
C GLY A 30 -15.46 -5.38 30.40
N ASN A 31 -16.07 -4.38 29.75
CA ASN A 31 -16.96 -4.61 28.62
C ASN A 31 -16.16 -4.71 27.33
N VAL A 32 -16.65 -5.51 26.39
CA VAL A 32 -16.09 -5.59 25.04
C VAL A 32 -17.17 -5.27 24.01
N TYR A 33 -16.79 -4.52 22.97
CA TYR A 33 -17.66 -4.12 21.87
C TYR A 33 -17.17 -4.78 20.58
N THR A 34 -18.03 -5.60 19.99
CA THR A 34 -17.72 -6.34 18.76
C THR A 34 -17.52 -5.40 17.56
N LEU A 35 -16.66 -5.84 16.64
CA LEU A 35 -16.26 -5.07 15.47
C LEU A 35 -16.98 -5.57 14.21
N GLY A 36 -17.33 -4.65 13.32
CA GLY A 36 -17.85 -4.97 11.99
C GLY A 36 -16.76 -5.32 10.98
N SER A 37 -17.17 -5.77 9.79
CA SER A 37 -16.27 -6.14 8.69
C SER A 37 -15.96 -5.00 7.70
N ASP A 38 -16.21 -3.74 8.11
CA ASP A 38 -15.91 -2.55 7.31
C ASP A 38 -14.39 -2.40 7.05
N SER A 39 -14.03 -2.07 5.81
CA SER A 39 -12.62 -2.02 5.42
C SER A 39 -11.85 -0.85 6.02
N LYS A 40 -12.50 0.27 6.36
CA LYS A 40 -11.79 1.38 7.03
C LYS A 40 -11.47 1.02 8.47
N LEU A 41 -12.42 0.38 9.16
CA LEU A 41 -12.21 -0.12 10.52
C LEU A 41 -11.08 -1.16 10.56
N ILE A 42 -11.13 -2.15 9.67
CA ILE A 42 -10.10 -3.20 9.58
C ILE A 42 -8.74 -2.61 9.18
N GLY A 43 -8.70 -1.69 8.21
CA GLY A 43 -7.47 -0.99 7.83
C GLY A 43 -6.83 -0.28 9.02
N ARG A 44 -7.64 0.42 9.83
CA ARG A 44 -7.15 1.11 11.03
C ARG A 44 -6.60 0.14 12.08
N ILE A 45 -7.19 -1.05 12.21
CA ILE A 45 -6.66 -2.09 13.11
C ILE A 45 -5.27 -2.53 12.67
N PHE A 46 -5.08 -2.80 11.37
CA PHE A 46 -3.76 -3.17 10.85
C PHE A 46 -2.72 -2.06 11.03
N GLU A 47 -3.10 -0.79 10.87
CA GLU A 47 -2.24 0.36 11.17
C GLU A 47 -1.77 0.35 12.64
N LEU A 48 -2.68 0.13 13.58
CA LEU A 48 -2.37 0.13 15.01
C LEU A 48 -1.44 -1.02 15.40
N ILE A 49 -1.68 -2.23 14.91
CA ILE A 49 -0.80 -3.38 15.18
C ILE A 49 0.56 -3.18 14.52
N SER A 50 0.59 -2.64 13.29
CA SER A 50 1.84 -2.37 12.57
C SER A 50 2.72 -1.35 13.28
N TYR A 51 2.12 -0.37 13.98
CA TYR A 51 2.88 0.66 14.69
C TYR A 51 3.89 0.08 15.68
N GLU A 52 3.51 -0.92 16.49
CA GLU A 52 4.41 -1.51 17.48
C GLU A 52 5.64 -2.15 16.82
N ILE A 53 5.41 -2.88 15.72
CA ILE A 53 6.48 -3.53 14.96
C ILE A 53 7.39 -2.48 14.33
N ILE A 54 6.82 -1.46 13.69
CA ILE A 54 7.62 -0.40 13.05
C ILE A 54 8.40 0.39 14.12
N LYS A 55 7.81 0.62 15.30
CA LYS A 55 8.46 1.33 16.40
C LYS A 55 9.65 0.55 16.94
N GLU A 56 9.51 -0.76 17.11
CA GLU A 56 10.62 -1.63 17.51
C GLU A 56 11.76 -1.58 16.49
N ILE A 57 11.43 -1.66 15.20
CA ILE A 57 12.42 -1.52 14.12
C ILE A 57 13.10 -0.14 14.15
N ALA A 58 12.34 0.93 14.39
CA ALA A 58 12.88 2.29 14.49
C ALA A 58 13.88 2.40 15.64
N ASP A 59 13.51 1.92 16.83
CA ASP A 59 14.32 2.02 18.04
C ASP A 59 15.64 1.25 17.92
N GLU A 60 15.60 0.04 17.35
CA GLU A 60 16.80 -0.78 17.13
C GLU A 60 17.77 -0.19 16.10
N ASN A 61 17.29 0.73 15.26
CA ASN A 61 18.09 1.39 14.22
C ASN A 61 18.35 2.87 14.53
N GLU A 62 18.08 3.33 15.76
CA GLU A 62 18.27 4.71 16.20
C GLU A 62 17.52 5.74 15.31
N LEU A 63 16.32 5.37 14.86
CA LEU A 63 15.44 6.20 14.05
C LEU A 63 14.23 6.69 14.85
N LEU A 64 13.75 7.88 14.49
CA LEU A 64 12.46 8.39 14.93
C LEU A 64 11.35 7.81 14.06
N LEU A 65 10.27 7.37 14.70
CA LEU A 65 9.00 7.04 14.04
C LEU A 65 7.98 8.14 14.29
N LEU A 66 7.60 8.86 13.24
CA LEU A 66 6.59 9.92 13.31
C LEU A 66 5.31 9.49 12.57
N PRO A 67 4.19 9.27 13.27
CA PRO A 67 2.88 9.10 12.65
C PRO A 67 2.40 10.38 11.97
N SER A 68 1.57 10.24 10.93
CA SER A 68 0.91 11.39 10.29
C SER A 68 0.08 12.21 11.28
N ASP A 69 0.11 13.54 11.14
CA ASP A 69 -0.64 14.46 12.00
C ASP A 69 -2.14 14.52 11.64
N ARG A 70 -2.50 14.11 10.40
CA ARG A 70 -3.85 14.24 9.84
C ARG A 70 -4.14 13.10 8.86
N GLN A 71 -5.39 12.66 8.85
CA GLN A 71 -5.86 11.56 7.99
C GLN A 71 -5.62 11.75 6.47
N THR A 72 -5.51 12.99 6.00
CA THR A 72 -5.33 13.29 4.57
C THR A 72 -3.87 13.47 4.15
N VAL A 73 -2.92 13.29 5.06
CA VAL A 73 -1.49 13.58 4.85
C VAL A 73 -0.72 12.26 4.77
N TYR A 74 0.01 12.07 3.67
CA TYR A 74 0.89 10.93 3.45
C TYR A 74 2.27 11.14 4.12
N PRO A 75 2.99 10.08 4.51
CA PRO A 75 2.56 8.68 4.70
C PRO A 75 1.91 8.46 6.06
N ASP A 76 1.38 7.26 6.34
CA ASP A 76 0.91 6.89 7.68
C ASP A 76 2.01 7.03 8.73
N PHE A 77 3.25 6.63 8.37
CA PHE A 77 4.42 6.78 9.22
C PHE A 77 5.66 7.23 8.43
N THR A 78 6.44 8.11 9.05
CA THR A 78 7.75 8.54 8.56
C THR A 78 8.84 8.02 9.51
N LEU A 79 9.81 7.28 8.97
CA LEU A 79 11.07 6.96 9.64
C LEU A 79 12.15 7.95 9.21
N MET A 80 12.89 8.49 10.17
CA MET A 80 13.95 9.48 9.93
C MET A 80 14.95 9.54 11.10
N LYS A 81 16.17 10.02 10.85
CA LYS A 81 17.13 10.29 11.95
C LYS A 81 16.71 11.49 12.79
N ASP A 82 16.35 12.58 12.11
CA ASP A 82 15.78 13.79 12.69
C ASP A 82 14.96 14.53 11.60
N GLU A 83 14.31 15.65 11.95
CA GLU A 83 13.46 16.38 11.00
C GLU A 83 14.21 16.93 9.76
N ARG A 84 15.52 17.13 9.86
CA ARG A 84 16.39 17.64 8.77
C ARG A 84 16.90 16.53 7.85
N ASP A 85 16.64 15.27 8.18
CA ASP A 85 17.05 14.12 7.36
C ASP A 85 16.47 14.22 5.94
N GLU A 86 17.30 14.21 4.91
CA GLU A 86 16.86 14.22 3.50
C GLU A 86 16.74 12.81 2.91
N ARG A 87 16.88 11.78 3.75
CA ARG A 87 16.80 10.36 3.39
C ARG A 87 15.70 9.65 4.18
N LYS A 88 14.58 10.34 4.43
CA LYS A 88 13.41 9.81 5.13
C LYS A 88 12.84 8.59 4.42
N ILE A 89 12.18 7.73 5.19
CA ILE A 89 11.47 6.55 4.67
C ILE A 89 9.99 6.73 4.96
N ALA A 90 9.18 6.69 3.91
CA ALA A 90 7.73 6.71 4.02
C ALA A 90 7.20 5.28 4.14
N ILE A 91 6.33 5.01 5.11
CA ILE A 91 5.65 3.73 5.31
C ILE A 91 4.15 3.97 5.29
N ASP A 92 3.48 3.32 4.36
CA ASP A 92 2.05 3.46 4.12
C ASP A 92 1.37 2.10 4.30
N ILE A 93 0.36 2.03 5.15
CA ILE A 93 -0.40 0.81 5.40
C ILE A 93 -1.53 0.77 4.39
N LYS A 94 -1.67 -0.38 3.74
CA LYS A 94 -2.75 -0.62 2.78
C LYS A 94 -3.40 -1.95 3.07
N SER A 95 -4.70 -2.01 2.86
CA SER A 95 -5.43 -3.26 3.00
C SER A 95 -6.45 -3.42 1.89
N THR A 96 -6.71 -4.67 1.53
CA THR A 96 -7.77 -5.05 0.61
C THR A 96 -8.35 -6.39 1.07
N TYR A 97 -9.55 -6.72 0.60
CA TYR A 97 -10.21 -7.96 0.96
C TYR A 97 -10.32 -8.88 -0.26
N ARG A 98 -10.32 -10.19 -0.02
CA ARG A 98 -10.55 -11.20 -1.06
C ARG A 98 -12.02 -11.15 -1.48
N LEU A 99 -12.27 -11.08 -2.79
CA LEU A 99 -13.61 -11.19 -3.35
C LEU A 99 -14.05 -12.67 -3.34
N SER A 100 -15.26 -12.95 -2.85
CA SER A 100 -15.88 -14.29 -2.83
C SER A 100 -17.24 -14.26 -3.54
N GLY A 101 -17.58 -15.30 -4.34
CA GLY A 101 -18.89 -15.43 -5.01
C GLY A 101 -18.81 -15.54 -6.54
N GLU A 102 -19.91 -15.26 -7.26
CA GLU A 102 -19.97 -15.22 -8.74
C GLU A 102 -19.10 -14.10 -9.36
N ASP A 103 -18.65 -13.13 -8.56
CA ASP A 103 -17.66 -12.09 -8.89
C ASP A 103 -16.22 -12.63 -9.09
N ARG A 104 -16.06 -13.96 -9.12
CA ARG A 104 -14.81 -14.71 -9.38
C ARG A 104 -14.06 -14.33 -10.66
N LYS A 105 -14.61 -13.51 -11.55
CA LYS A 105 -13.92 -13.03 -12.76
C LYS A 105 -12.75 -12.10 -12.47
N SER A 106 -12.59 -11.58 -11.25
CA SER A 106 -11.34 -10.94 -10.82
C SER A 106 -10.92 -11.37 -9.41
N LYS A 107 -10.20 -12.50 -9.31
CA LYS A 107 -9.37 -12.85 -8.12
C LYS A 107 -8.18 -11.91 -7.92
N LEU A 108 -8.17 -10.76 -8.60
CA LEU A 108 -7.03 -9.88 -8.65
C LEU A 108 -6.94 -9.09 -7.35
N PHE A 109 -5.76 -9.08 -6.75
CA PHE A 109 -5.43 -8.18 -5.67
C PHE A 109 -5.41 -6.75 -6.22
N ASN A 110 -6.13 -5.84 -5.58
CA ASN A 110 -6.19 -4.44 -5.98
C ASN A 110 -6.05 -3.54 -4.75
N PHE A 111 -5.01 -2.70 -4.78
CA PHE A 111 -4.73 -1.70 -3.77
C PHE A 111 -4.77 -0.30 -4.38
N THR A 112 -5.26 0.66 -3.61
CA THR A 112 -5.11 2.09 -3.90
C THR A 112 -3.84 2.61 -3.22
N LEU A 113 -2.83 2.96 -4.00
CA LEU A 113 -1.49 3.31 -3.51
C LEU A 113 -1.30 4.84 -3.31
N GLY A 114 -2.37 5.52 -2.88
CA GLY A 114 -2.38 6.97 -2.68
C GLY A 114 -2.52 7.79 -3.98
N SER A 115 -2.78 9.09 -3.82
CA SER A 115 -3.18 9.96 -4.94
C SER A 115 -2.02 10.39 -5.84
N TYR A 116 -2.20 10.30 -7.16
CA TYR A 116 -1.28 10.87 -8.16
C TYR A 116 -1.55 12.36 -8.46
N ALA A 117 -2.55 12.98 -7.82
CA ALA A 117 -2.87 14.41 -7.97
C ALA A 117 -2.44 15.27 -6.75
N SER A 118 -1.57 14.68 -5.93
CA SER A 118 -1.08 15.16 -4.64
C SER A 118 0.43 15.48 -4.74
N PHE A 119 1.23 14.97 -3.81
CA PHE A 119 2.69 15.09 -3.72
C PHE A 119 3.43 14.73 -5.01
N MET A 120 2.91 13.78 -5.81
CA MET A 120 3.50 13.41 -7.10
C MET A 120 3.56 14.59 -8.09
N ARG A 121 2.67 15.58 -7.99
CA ARG A 121 2.65 16.77 -8.87
C ARG A 121 3.12 18.04 -8.18
N ASN A 122 2.95 18.10 -6.87
CA ASN A 122 3.41 19.19 -6.03
C ASN A 122 4.01 18.56 -4.79
N GLY A 123 5.34 18.48 -4.73
CA GLY A 123 6.09 17.74 -3.71
C GLY A 123 5.83 18.14 -2.26
N THR A 124 5.03 19.16 -1.96
CA THR A 124 4.65 19.56 -0.59
C THR A 124 3.16 19.39 -0.29
N LYS A 125 2.34 19.01 -1.27
CA LYS A 125 0.90 18.87 -1.10
C LYS A 125 0.52 17.54 -0.44
N ASN A 126 -0.22 17.60 0.66
CA ASN A 126 -0.75 16.45 1.40
C ASN A 126 0.31 15.39 1.73
N ILE A 127 1.49 15.85 2.13
CA ILE A 127 2.61 15.01 2.56
C ILE A 127 3.29 15.65 3.78
N MET A 128 3.75 14.84 4.74
CA MET A 128 4.34 15.30 6.01
C MET A 128 5.60 16.15 5.83
N PHE A 129 6.42 15.79 4.84
CA PHE A 129 7.67 16.45 4.48
C PHE A 129 7.75 16.57 2.96
N PRO A 130 8.56 17.49 2.40
CA PRO A 130 8.77 17.55 0.96
C PRO A 130 9.13 16.18 0.36
N TYR A 131 8.46 15.78 -0.72
CA TYR A 131 8.62 14.49 -1.38
C TYR A 131 10.10 14.15 -1.68
N ALA A 132 10.89 15.15 -2.08
CA ALA A 132 12.32 15.00 -2.36
C ALA A 132 13.19 14.64 -1.14
N GLN A 133 12.67 14.75 0.10
CA GLN A 133 13.36 14.32 1.31
C GLN A 133 13.12 12.84 1.64
N TYR A 134 12.30 12.14 0.87
CA TYR A 134 12.09 10.70 1.02
C TYR A 134 12.97 9.92 0.05
N ALA A 135 13.80 9.03 0.57
CA ALA A 135 14.62 8.13 -0.22
C ALA A 135 13.88 6.84 -0.62
N LYS A 136 12.87 6.46 0.18
CA LYS A 136 12.12 5.21 0.02
C LYS A 136 10.65 5.40 0.38
N HIS A 137 9.79 4.71 -0.36
CA HIS A 137 8.35 4.64 -0.13
C HIS A 137 7.93 3.18 -0.05
N TYR A 138 7.74 2.66 1.17
CA TYR A 138 7.27 1.30 1.41
C TYR A 138 5.77 1.26 1.62
N VAL A 139 5.17 0.17 1.18
CA VAL A 139 3.78 -0.19 1.48
C VAL A 139 3.79 -1.48 2.28
N ILE A 140 3.14 -1.47 3.44
CA ILE A 140 2.79 -2.68 4.18
C ILE A 140 1.36 -3.03 3.81
N ALA A 141 1.20 -4.10 3.05
CA ALA A 141 -0.05 -4.46 2.41
C ALA A 141 -0.67 -5.70 3.06
N PHE A 142 -1.92 -5.55 3.52
CA PHE A 142 -2.71 -6.59 4.15
C PHE A 142 -3.81 -7.11 3.21
N ILE A 143 -3.96 -8.42 3.15
CA ILE A 143 -5.03 -9.10 2.41
C ILE A 143 -5.77 -10.00 3.39
N TYR A 144 -7.09 -9.83 3.46
CA TYR A 144 -7.92 -10.59 4.40
C TYR A 144 -9.22 -11.05 3.75
N THR A 145 -9.87 -12.03 4.37
CA THR A 145 -11.22 -12.45 4.02
C THR A 145 -12.19 -11.82 5.02
N ARG A 146 -13.24 -11.13 4.53
CA ARG A 146 -14.29 -10.59 5.41
C ARG A 146 -15.07 -11.73 6.07
N ASN A 147 -15.46 -11.52 7.34
CA ASN A 147 -16.40 -12.40 8.03
C ASN A 147 -17.72 -11.66 8.23
N GLU A 148 -18.66 -11.86 7.32
CA GLU A 148 -19.98 -11.22 7.35
C GLU A 148 -20.88 -11.71 8.50
N ARG A 149 -20.47 -12.77 9.21
CA ARG A 149 -21.18 -13.29 10.39
C ARG A 149 -20.83 -12.55 11.68
N ALA A 150 -19.86 -11.64 11.65
CA ALA A 150 -19.55 -10.82 12.81
C ALA A 150 -20.60 -9.72 12.97
N SER A 151 -21.25 -9.70 14.13
CA SER A 151 -22.11 -8.58 14.53
C SER A 151 -21.26 -7.38 14.93
N GLU A 152 -21.67 -6.18 14.52
CA GLU A 152 -21.00 -4.93 14.88
C GLU A 152 -21.70 -4.24 16.05
N GLY A 153 -20.94 -3.75 17.02
CA GLY A 153 -21.43 -2.88 18.08
C GLY A 153 -22.16 -3.58 19.23
N GLU A 154 -22.25 -4.91 19.23
CA GLU A 154 -22.79 -5.65 20.37
C GLU A 154 -21.85 -5.56 21.58
N LYS A 155 -22.44 -5.34 22.75
CA LYS A 155 -21.76 -5.27 24.04
C LYS A 155 -21.80 -6.64 24.73
N HIS A 156 -20.63 -7.15 25.11
CA HIS A 156 -20.45 -8.40 25.84
C HIS A 156 -19.53 -8.19 27.05
N HIS A 157 -19.47 -9.16 27.97
CA HIS A 157 -18.47 -9.14 29.04
C HIS A 157 -17.14 -9.76 28.56
N ILE A 158 -16.00 -9.31 29.10
CA ILE A 158 -14.67 -9.81 28.68
C ILE A 158 -14.50 -11.32 28.83
N SER A 159 -15.24 -11.97 29.73
CA SER A 159 -15.24 -13.43 29.87
C SER A 159 -15.74 -14.17 28.62
N GLU A 160 -16.49 -13.49 27.76
CA GLU A 160 -17.05 -14.05 26.53
C GLU A 160 -16.12 -13.83 25.31
N LEU A 161 -14.95 -13.19 25.50
CA LEU A 161 -14.04 -12.81 24.40
C LEU A 161 -13.66 -13.99 23.48
N GLN A 162 -13.56 -15.21 24.03
CA GLN A 162 -13.19 -16.39 23.26
C GLN A 162 -14.31 -16.87 22.31
N THR A 163 -15.57 -16.59 22.60
CA THR A 163 -16.72 -16.98 21.76
C THR A 163 -17.05 -15.94 20.68
N LEU A 164 -16.55 -14.71 20.82
CA LEU A 164 -16.76 -13.64 19.85
C LEU A 164 -16.12 -13.96 18.50
N GLN A 165 -16.84 -13.57 17.45
CA GLN A 165 -16.41 -13.72 16.07
C GLN A 165 -15.35 -12.66 15.72
N VAL A 166 -14.31 -13.05 14.99
CA VAL A 166 -13.38 -12.10 14.36
C VAL A 166 -14.07 -11.55 13.09
N PRO A 167 -14.09 -10.23 12.84
CA PRO A 167 -14.72 -9.63 11.65
C PRO A 167 -14.00 -9.92 10.32
N TYR A 168 -12.82 -10.51 10.39
CA TYR A 168 -12.02 -10.95 9.25
C TYR A 168 -11.21 -12.19 9.62
N LYS A 169 -10.60 -12.81 8.62
CA LYS A 169 -9.75 -14.00 8.78
C LYS A 169 -8.76 -14.12 7.62
N ASP A 170 -7.91 -15.14 7.67
CA ASP A 170 -6.95 -15.47 6.63
C ASP A 170 -6.05 -14.26 6.27
N VAL A 171 -5.52 -13.57 7.28
CA VAL A 171 -4.71 -12.36 7.06
C VAL A 171 -3.36 -12.76 6.48
N GLU A 172 -3.03 -12.20 5.33
CA GLU A 172 -1.70 -12.22 4.72
C GLU A 172 -1.13 -10.81 4.70
N VAL A 173 0.18 -10.66 4.96
CA VAL A 173 0.87 -9.37 4.97
C VAL A 173 2.15 -9.45 4.15
N PHE A 174 2.43 -8.40 3.37
CA PHE A 174 3.71 -8.23 2.69
C PHE A 174 4.19 -6.78 2.72
N VAL A 175 5.49 -6.58 2.51
CA VAL A 175 6.11 -5.25 2.42
C VAL A 175 6.87 -5.12 1.13
N GLN A 176 6.64 -4.03 0.40
CA GLN A 176 7.38 -3.75 -0.84
C GLN A 176 7.45 -2.25 -1.14
N GLU A 177 8.45 -1.83 -1.94
CA GLU A 177 8.49 -0.45 -2.45
C GLU A 177 7.27 -0.15 -3.34
N LYS A 178 6.63 0.98 -3.11
CA LYS A 178 5.39 1.42 -3.75
C LYS A 178 5.46 1.34 -5.28
N TYR A 179 6.54 1.81 -5.89
CA TYR A 179 6.67 1.83 -7.34
C TYR A 179 6.68 0.40 -7.92
N LYS A 180 7.34 -0.54 -7.24
CA LYS A 180 7.44 -1.95 -7.68
C LYS A 180 6.12 -2.69 -7.66
N ILE A 181 5.14 -2.26 -6.87
CA ILE A 181 3.79 -2.83 -6.85
C ILE A 181 2.73 -1.95 -7.54
N SER A 182 3.13 -0.81 -8.09
CA SER A 182 2.23 0.08 -8.82
C SER A 182 1.95 -0.43 -10.22
N GLY A 183 0.70 -0.30 -10.65
CA GLY A 183 0.27 -0.56 -12.03
C GLY A 183 0.20 0.72 -12.85
N GLU A 184 -0.18 0.59 -14.12
CA GLU A 184 -0.34 1.74 -15.04
C GLU A 184 -1.75 2.35 -15.03
N LYS A 185 -2.69 1.80 -14.26
CA LYS A 185 -4.09 2.24 -14.23
C LYS A 185 -4.48 2.80 -12.86
N PRO A 186 -5.35 3.82 -12.80
CA PRO A 186 -5.86 4.33 -11.53
C PRO A 186 -6.58 3.24 -10.73
N GLY A 187 -6.33 3.21 -9.42
CA GLY A 187 -7.06 2.38 -8.46
C GLY A 187 -8.43 2.96 -8.11
N SER A 188 -8.61 4.27 -8.32
CA SER A 188 -9.90 4.95 -8.22
C SER A 188 -10.00 6.14 -9.19
N GLY A 189 -11.20 6.40 -9.68
CA GLY A 189 -11.47 7.52 -10.60
C GLY A 189 -11.51 8.86 -9.86
N ASN A 190 -12.55 9.06 -9.03
CA ASN A 190 -12.85 10.34 -8.40
C ASN A 190 -11.77 10.84 -7.42
N THR A 191 -11.08 9.94 -6.72
CA THR A 191 -10.03 10.26 -5.75
C THR A 191 -8.62 10.15 -6.32
N GLU A 192 -8.51 9.86 -7.63
CA GLU A 192 -7.25 9.93 -8.39
C GLU A 192 -6.12 9.14 -7.71
N ASN A 193 -6.40 7.91 -7.27
CA ASN A 193 -5.38 7.03 -6.67
C ASN A 193 -4.64 6.21 -7.72
N ILE A 194 -3.33 6.03 -7.49
CA ILE A 194 -2.52 5.02 -8.16
C ILE A 194 -3.10 3.64 -7.82
N GLY A 195 -3.28 2.78 -8.82
CA GLY A 195 -3.68 1.39 -8.60
C GLY A 195 -2.45 0.48 -8.52
N SER A 196 -2.51 -0.60 -7.76
CA SER A 196 -1.54 -1.68 -7.89
C SER A 196 -1.64 -2.34 -9.26
N TYR A 197 -0.58 -3.01 -9.71
CA TYR A 197 -0.70 -3.81 -10.92
C TYR A 197 -1.58 -5.03 -10.67
N LYS A 198 -2.24 -5.50 -11.73
CA LYS A 198 -3.25 -6.55 -11.65
C LYS A 198 -2.58 -7.92 -11.63
N THR A 199 -2.74 -8.65 -10.52
CA THR A 199 -2.29 -10.03 -10.36
C THR A 199 -3.18 -10.76 -9.35
N ASP A 200 -3.38 -12.06 -9.53
CA ASP A 200 -3.95 -12.98 -8.53
C ASP A 200 -2.86 -13.83 -7.84
N LYS A 201 -1.60 -13.58 -8.16
CA LYS A 201 -0.42 -14.22 -7.58
C LYS A 201 0.20 -13.33 -6.54
N MET A 202 0.15 -13.77 -5.28
CA MET A 202 0.72 -13.06 -4.15
C MET A 202 2.23 -12.90 -4.29
N ASP A 203 2.92 -13.95 -4.74
CA ASP A 203 4.39 -13.95 -4.88
C ASP A 203 4.89 -12.80 -5.74
N TYR A 204 4.14 -12.41 -6.78
CA TYR A 204 4.54 -11.29 -7.62
C TYR A 204 4.53 -9.98 -6.82
N LEU A 205 3.55 -9.78 -5.95
CA LEU A 205 3.46 -8.58 -5.12
C LEU A 205 4.57 -8.56 -4.06
N ILE A 206 4.82 -9.72 -3.44
CA ILE A 206 5.91 -9.91 -2.47
C ILE A 206 7.26 -9.58 -3.14
N ASN A 207 7.52 -10.13 -4.33
CA ASN A 207 8.76 -9.94 -5.07
C ASN A 207 8.86 -8.56 -5.74
N GLY A 208 7.78 -7.80 -5.80
CA GLY A 208 7.74 -6.48 -6.44
C GLY A 208 7.90 -6.55 -7.95
N GLU A 209 7.17 -7.46 -8.60
CA GLU A 209 7.26 -7.72 -10.04
C GLU A 209 6.29 -6.87 -10.88
N GLY A 210 5.91 -5.67 -10.42
CA GLY A 210 5.09 -4.76 -11.20
C GLY A 210 5.83 -4.17 -12.41
N PRO A 211 5.13 -3.50 -13.34
CA PRO A 211 5.74 -2.98 -14.57
C PRO A 211 6.85 -1.96 -14.28
N PHE A 212 6.72 -1.16 -13.22
CA PHE A 212 7.76 -0.19 -12.87
C PHE A 212 8.99 -0.81 -12.19
N SER A 213 8.96 -2.09 -11.83
CA SER A 213 10.16 -2.78 -11.34
C SER A 213 11.23 -2.89 -12.43
N VAL A 214 10.82 -3.07 -13.68
CA VAL A 214 11.70 -3.11 -14.85
C VAL A 214 11.90 -1.74 -15.51
N LEU A 215 10.96 -0.80 -15.32
CA LEU A 215 11.04 0.56 -15.89
C LEU A 215 11.78 1.56 -14.99
N GLY A 216 11.86 1.28 -13.69
CA GLY A 216 12.54 2.14 -12.72
C GLY A 216 11.66 3.21 -12.09
N LEU A 217 12.18 3.80 -11.01
CA LEU A 217 11.50 4.81 -10.20
C LEU A 217 11.24 6.11 -10.98
N GLU A 218 12.20 6.56 -11.80
CA GLU A 218 12.06 7.81 -12.57
C GLU A 218 10.87 7.76 -13.53
N ILE A 219 10.71 6.66 -14.29
CA ILE A 219 9.56 6.46 -15.17
C ILE A 219 8.26 6.38 -14.34
N PHE A 220 8.27 5.73 -13.17
CA PHE A 220 7.10 5.70 -12.28
C PHE A 220 6.67 7.10 -11.85
N GLU A 221 7.61 7.93 -11.39
CA GLU A 221 7.33 9.27 -10.91
C GLU A 221 6.80 10.16 -12.03
N GLU A 222 7.47 10.17 -13.16
CA GLU A 222 7.09 10.98 -14.31
C GLU A 222 5.73 10.54 -14.88
N TYR A 223 5.54 9.23 -15.05
CA TYR A 223 4.29 8.66 -15.54
C TYR A 223 3.09 9.12 -14.70
N TRP A 224 3.19 8.99 -13.37
CA TRP A 224 2.08 9.32 -12.48
C TRP A 224 1.92 10.83 -12.25
N ALA A 225 3.01 11.61 -12.25
CA ALA A 225 2.93 13.07 -12.19
C ALA A 225 2.23 13.65 -13.43
N GLY A 226 2.49 13.09 -14.61
CA GLY A 226 1.88 13.50 -15.88
C GLY A 226 0.54 12.83 -16.18
N TYR A 227 0.15 11.76 -15.47
CA TYR A 227 -1.08 11.01 -15.74
C TYR A 227 -2.30 11.95 -15.70
N PRO A 228 -3.26 11.88 -16.63
CA PRO A 228 -4.36 12.85 -16.66
C PRO A 228 -5.24 12.81 -15.41
N LYS A 229 -5.65 13.98 -14.93
CA LYS A 229 -6.69 14.09 -13.89
C LYS A 229 -8.00 13.46 -14.37
N TYR A 230 -8.83 13.00 -13.45
CA TYR A 230 -10.10 12.32 -13.73
C TYR A 230 -11.00 13.13 -14.67
N ARG A 231 -11.07 14.45 -14.48
CA ARG A 231 -11.88 15.40 -15.26
C ARG A 231 -11.12 16.10 -16.39
N ALA A 232 -9.92 15.64 -16.76
CA ALA A 232 -9.16 16.27 -17.83
C ALA A 232 -9.83 16.07 -19.19
N GLU A 233 -10.08 17.16 -19.92
CA GLU A 233 -10.66 17.14 -21.27
C GLU A 233 -9.70 16.54 -22.31
N LYS A 234 -8.40 16.82 -22.16
CA LYS A 234 -7.33 16.25 -22.99
C LYS A 234 -6.47 15.31 -22.16
N LYS A 235 -6.19 14.13 -22.71
CA LYS A 235 -5.39 13.08 -22.10
C LYS A 235 -4.22 12.77 -23.01
N ASN A 236 -3.00 13.10 -22.59
CA ASN A 236 -1.80 12.85 -23.38
C ASN A 236 -1.50 11.35 -23.50
N TYR A 237 -1.77 10.60 -22.43
CA TYR A 237 -1.66 9.16 -22.33
C TYR A 237 -2.53 8.64 -21.18
N THR A 238 -2.87 7.36 -21.22
CA THR A 238 -3.61 6.61 -20.21
C THR A 238 -3.11 5.16 -20.06
N SER A 239 -2.09 4.77 -20.81
CA SER A 239 -1.33 3.51 -20.66
C SER A 239 0.16 3.79 -20.78
N LEU A 240 1.00 2.80 -20.43
CA LEU A 240 2.44 2.88 -20.61
C LEU A 240 2.83 2.93 -22.09
N GLU A 241 2.13 2.21 -22.97
CA GLU A 241 2.37 2.32 -24.42
C GLU A 241 2.14 3.74 -24.94
N GLU A 242 0.99 4.35 -24.59
CA GLU A 242 0.69 5.74 -24.98
C GLU A 242 1.69 6.73 -24.37
N TYR A 243 2.18 6.47 -23.16
CA TYR A 243 3.21 7.28 -22.51
C TYR A 243 4.54 7.21 -23.28
N PHE A 244 4.96 6.03 -23.72
CA PHE A 244 6.19 5.90 -24.51
C PHE A 244 6.07 6.61 -25.87
N GLU A 245 4.93 6.48 -26.56
CA GLU A 245 4.66 7.22 -27.80
C GLU A 245 4.61 8.73 -27.58
N TRP A 246 4.08 9.17 -26.43
CA TRP A 246 4.10 10.58 -26.05
C TRP A 246 5.54 11.06 -25.82
N CYS A 247 6.39 10.31 -25.12
CA CYS A 247 7.79 10.65 -24.91
C CYS A 247 8.58 10.77 -26.22
N GLU A 248 8.40 9.83 -27.14
CA GLU A 248 9.06 9.83 -28.45
C GLU A 248 8.65 11.01 -29.32
N ARG A 249 7.36 11.38 -29.34
CA ARG A 249 6.88 12.60 -30.01
C ARG A 249 7.49 13.87 -29.43
N ASN A 250 7.98 13.83 -28.19
CA ASN A 250 8.67 14.92 -27.52
C ASN A 250 10.21 14.74 -27.53
N GLY A 251 10.75 13.86 -28.39
CA GLY A 251 12.18 13.75 -28.64
C GLY A 251 12.96 12.88 -27.65
N ARG A 252 12.30 12.07 -26.83
CA ARG A 252 12.95 11.13 -25.89
C ARG A 252 12.96 9.72 -26.46
N ASP A 253 14.12 9.07 -26.42
CA ASP A 253 14.25 7.66 -26.82
C ASP A 253 13.71 6.74 -25.72
N MET A 254 12.67 5.96 -26.06
CA MET A 254 12.04 4.99 -25.17
C MET A 254 12.27 3.54 -25.61
N THR A 255 13.22 3.28 -26.52
CA THR A 255 13.47 1.95 -27.11
C THR A 255 13.68 0.87 -26.05
N GLU A 256 14.57 1.12 -25.07
CA GLU A 256 14.86 0.13 -24.02
C GLU A 256 13.68 -0.05 -23.05
N ALA A 257 13.05 1.05 -22.62
CA ALA A 257 11.88 1.00 -21.75
C ALA A 257 10.72 0.20 -22.39
N LYS A 258 10.46 0.41 -23.69
CA LYS A 258 9.48 -0.37 -24.46
C LYS A 258 9.84 -1.85 -24.49
N LYS A 259 11.10 -2.19 -24.76
CA LYS A 259 11.58 -3.58 -24.78
C LYS A 259 11.41 -4.25 -23.42
N MET A 260 11.81 -3.60 -22.34
CA MET A 260 11.66 -4.10 -20.97
C MET A 260 10.18 -4.29 -20.60
N TYR A 261 9.31 -3.36 -20.98
CA TYR A 261 7.87 -3.48 -20.73
C TYR A 261 7.22 -4.60 -21.55
N VAL A 262 7.64 -4.82 -22.81
CA VAL A 262 7.19 -5.97 -23.62
C VAL A 262 7.62 -7.28 -22.96
N TYR A 263 8.89 -7.40 -22.56
CA TYR A 263 9.39 -8.58 -21.85
C TYR A 263 8.62 -8.83 -20.55
N TRP A 264 8.39 -7.78 -19.75
CA TRP A 264 7.56 -7.87 -18.55
C TRP A 264 6.14 -8.37 -18.87
N LYS A 265 5.50 -7.83 -19.90
CA LYS A 265 4.18 -8.30 -20.34
C LYS A 265 4.20 -9.76 -20.75
N GLU A 266 5.23 -10.25 -21.43
CA GLU A 266 5.31 -11.67 -21.84
C GLU A 266 5.47 -12.61 -20.64
N LEU A 267 6.33 -12.24 -19.69
CA LEU A 267 6.54 -12.97 -18.44
C LEU A 267 5.26 -13.07 -17.60
N HIS A 268 4.41 -12.02 -17.65
CA HIS A 268 3.20 -11.91 -16.84
C HIS A 268 1.89 -12.21 -17.61
N ARG A 269 1.90 -12.33 -18.95
CA ARG A 269 0.76 -12.75 -19.78
C ARG A 269 0.57 -14.27 -19.83
N THR A 270 1.63 -15.04 -19.62
CA THR A 270 1.66 -16.51 -19.78
C THR A 270 0.96 -17.29 -18.66
N MET A 271 0.19 -16.63 -17.79
CA MET A 271 -0.42 -17.26 -16.61
C MET A 271 -1.88 -16.81 -16.41
N LYS A 272 -2.63 -16.72 -17.52
CA LYS A 272 -4.10 -16.73 -17.53
C LYS A 272 -4.62 -18.10 -17.94
#